data_AF-A0A0A9W7F6-F1
#
_entry.id   AF-A0A0A9W7F6-F1
#
_cell.length_a   1.000
_cell.length_b   1.000
_cell.length_c   1.000
_cell.angle_alpha   90.00
_cell.angle_beta   90.00
_cell.angle_gamma   90.00
#
_symmetry.space_group_name_H-M   'P 1'
#
loop_
_entity.id
_entity.type
_entity.pdbx_description
1 polymer ?
#
loop_
_entity_poly.entity_id
_entity_poly.type
_entity_poly.pdbx_seq_one_letter_code
_entity_poly.pdbx_strand_id
1 'polypeptide(L)'
;STYTHLLPCHHYLRLCVPHLQLLLLNSSLFRYWWLRIQVLGEQEEFVELEKFSKQKKNPIGFEPFVDVCLKKEKKIEAKKYLPKVRDELKVQYYTKLGMLEEAAQIAYDRRDLEALKILTPLCDPVLKEKVNLYIRTLAK
;
A
#
# COMPACT_ATOMS: atom_id res chain seq x y z
N SER A 1 -40.04 -0.63 -52.94
CA SER A 1 -38.80 0.10 -53.23
C SER A 1 -38.34 0.84 -51.99
N THR A 2 -37.11 0.82 -51.52
CA THR A 2 -35.89 0.03 -51.78
C THR A 2 -34.77 0.70 -50.96
N TYR A 3 -33.75 -0.07 -50.55
CA TYR A 3 -32.43 0.33 -50.02
C TYR A 3 -32.38 0.73 -48.54
N THR A 4 -31.92 -0.09 -47.57
CA THR A 4 -30.57 -0.67 -47.33
C THR A 4 -29.40 0.29 -47.54
N HIS A 5 -28.69 0.63 -46.45
CA HIS A 5 -27.26 0.36 -46.22
C HIS A 5 -26.55 1.38 -45.30
N LEU A 6 -25.89 0.82 -44.28
CA LEU A 6 -24.50 1.11 -43.85
C LEU A 6 -24.16 2.45 -43.16
N LEU A 7 -23.85 2.33 -41.86
CA LEU A 7 -22.81 3.13 -41.18
C LEU A 7 -21.46 2.99 -41.92
N PRO A 8 -20.57 4.00 -41.86
CA PRO A 8 -19.39 3.81 -41.01
C PRO A 8 -18.77 5.07 -40.36
N CYS A 9 -18.24 4.83 -39.16
CA CYS A 9 -16.91 5.24 -38.68
C CYS A 9 -16.55 6.71 -38.31
N HIS A 10 -16.31 6.88 -36.99
CA HIS A 10 -14.96 7.01 -36.44
C HIS A 10 -14.06 8.20 -36.87
N HIS A 11 -14.45 9.48 -36.66
CA HIS A 11 -13.45 10.55 -36.88
C HIS A 11 -13.57 11.91 -36.15
N TYR A 12 -14.05 11.98 -34.91
CA TYR A 12 -14.00 13.26 -34.15
C TYR A 12 -13.69 13.14 -32.65
N LEU A 13 -12.72 12.29 -32.28
CA LEU A 13 -12.12 12.30 -30.93
C LEU A 13 -10.60 12.41 -31.00
N ARG A 14 -10.11 13.42 -31.72
CA ARG A 14 -8.72 13.85 -31.63
C ARG A 14 -8.65 15.36 -31.50
N LEU A 15 -7.96 15.79 -30.42
CA LEU A 15 -7.33 17.09 -30.20
C LEU A 15 -8.18 18.14 -29.46
N CYS A 16 -8.08 18.16 -28.13
CA CYS A 16 -7.65 19.32 -27.32
C CYS A 16 -8.08 19.22 -25.84
N VAL A 17 -7.46 18.37 -25.01
CA VAL A 17 -7.34 18.72 -23.58
C VAL A 17 -6.13 18.05 -22.89
N PRO A 18 -4.87 18.37 -23.27
CA PRO A 18 -3.71 17.75 -22.64
C PRO A 18 -3.54 18.11 -21.15
N HIS A 19 -4.24 19.14 -20.62
CA HIS A 19 -4.04 19.59 -19.24
C HIS A 19 -5.18 19.25 -18.24
N LEU A 20 -6.47 19.23 -18.64
CA LEU A 20 -7.57 18.82 -17.73
C LEU A 20 -7.81 17.31 -17.68
N GLN A 21 -7.38 16.53 -18.67
CA GLN A 21 -7.56 15.08 -18.67
C GLN A 21 -6.76 14.40 -17.55
N LEU A 22 -5.65 15.02 -17.10
CA LEU A 22 -4.82 14.55 -15.99
C LEU A 22 -5.46 14.72 -14.60
N LEU A 23 -6.31 15.73 -14.39
CA LEU A 23 -6.91 15.98 -13.07
C LEU A 23 -8.14 15.10 -12.80
N LEU A 24 -8.93 14.76 -13.82
CA LEU A 24 -10.07 13.84 -13.70
C LEU A 24 -9.65 12.35 -13.80
N LEU A 25 -8.54 12.03 -14.48
CA LEU A 25 -8.01 10.66 -14.45
C LEU A 25 -7.38 10.29 -13.10
N ASN A 26 -6.81 11.24 -12.36
CA ASN A 26 -6.14 10.92 -11.08
C ASN A 26 -7.13 10.46 -10.00
N SER A 27 -8.34 11.03 -9.92
CA SER A 27 -9.37 10.58 -8.98
C SER A 27 -10.03 9.25 -9.39
N SER A 28 -10.26 9.04 -10.68
CA SER A 28 -10.84 7.80 -11.22
C SER A 28 -9.87 6.62 -11.17
N LEU A 29 -8.58 6.83 -11.45
CA LEU A 29 -7.56 5.80 -11.31
C LEU A 29 -7.36 5.43 -9.85
N PHE A 30 -7.20 6.39 -8.94
CA PHE A 30 -7.07 6.09 -7.51
C PHE A 30 -8.26 5.26 -6.99
N ARG A 31 -9.48 5.66 -7.36
CA ARG A 31 -10.71 4.95 -6.99
C ARG A 31 -10.79 3.55 -7.63
N TYR A 32 -10.42 3.41 -8.89
CA TYR A 32 -10.37 2.11 -9.58
C TYR A 32 -9.40 1.16 -8.88
N TRP A 33 -8.18 1.63 -8.60
CA TRP A 33 -7.16 0.83 -7.92
C TRP A 33 -7.63 0.42 -6.52
N TRP A 34 -8.17 1.36 -5.74
CA TRP A 34 -8.71 1.06 -4.41
C TRP A 34 -9.81 -0.02 -4.47
N LEU A 35 -10.82 0.17 -5.32
CA LEU A 35 -11.93 -0.76 -5.46
C LEU A 35 -11.45 -2.13 -5.92
N ARG A 36 -10.54 -2.18 -6.90
CA ARG A 36 -10.00 -3.44 -7.40
C ARG A 36 -9.23 -4.19 -6.31
N ILE A 37 -8.45 -3.48 -5.50
CA ILE A 37 -7.72 -4.06 -4.36
C ILE A 37 -8.69 -4.61 -3.30
N GLN A 38 -9.75 -3.85 -2.95
CA GLN A 38 -10.76 -4.33 -1.99
C GLN A 38 -11.45 -5.60 -2.51
N VAL A 39 -11.92 -5.61 -3.77
CA VAL A 39 -12.63 -6.77 -4.35
C VAL A 39 -11.73 -8.00 -4.43
N LEU A 40 -10.50 -7.87 -4.95
CA LEU A 40 -9.53 -8.98 -5.01
C LEU A 40 -9.21 -9.50 -3.60
N GLY A 41 -9.16 -8.60 -2.63
CA GLY A 41 -9.02 -8.89 -1.22
C GLY A 41 -10.15 -9.69 -0.62
N GLU A 42 -11.39 -9.23 -0.84
CA GLU A 42 -12.61 -9.87 -0.37
C GLU A 42 -12.76 -11.29 -0.93
N GLN A 43 -12.39 -11.47 -2.20
CA GLN A 43 -12.36 -12.75 -2.91
C GLN A 43 -11.16 -13.64 -2.55
N GLU A 44 -10.20 -13.14 -1.76
CA GLU A 44 -8.98 -13.86 -1.37
C GLU A 44 -8.10 -14.30 -2.56
N GLU A 45 -8.21 -13.58 -3.67
CA GLU A 45 -7.45 -13.79 -4.91
C GLU A 45 -6.07 -13.11 -4.83
N PHE A 46 -5.24 -13.53 -3.87
CA PHE A 46 -3.93 -12.91 -3.60
C PHE A 46 -2.93 -13.08 -4.75
N VAL A 47 -3.08 -14.14 -5.55
CA VAL A 47 -2.24 -14.37 -6.75
C VAL A 47 -2.50 -13.28 -7.78
N GLU A 48 -3.77 -12.95 -8.02
CA GLU A 48 -4.16 -11.91 -8.96
C GLU A 48 -3.83 -10.52 -8.39
N LEU A 49 -3.96 -10.33 -7.08
CA LEU A 49 -3.51 -9.13 -6.38
C LEU A 49 -1.99 -8.89 -6.57
N GLU A 50 -1.17 -9.94 -6.51
CA GLU A 50 0.28 -9.83 -6.74
C GLU A 50 0.58 -9.42 -8.19
N LYS A 51 -0.12 -9.99 -9.18
CA LYS A 51 0.00 -9.56 -10.58
C LYS A 51 -0.42 -8.10 -10.75
N PHE A 52 -1.51 -7.70 -10.10
CA PHE A 52 -2.01 -6.32 -10.12
C PHE A 52 -0.97 -5.35 -9.53
N SER A 53 -0.27 -5.75 -8.46
CA SER A 53 0.78 -4.95 -7.82
C SER A 53 1.98 -4.63 -8.72
N LYS A 54 2.22 -5.44 -9.77
CA LYS A 54 3.35 -5.27 -10.71
C LYS A 54 3.03 -4.29 -11.85
N GLN A 55 1.81 -3.77 -11.94
CA GLN A 55 1.44 -2.81 -12.98
C GLN A 55 2.10 -1.44 -12.72
N LYS A 56 2.80 -0.89 -13.73
CA LYS A 56 3.76 0.22 -13.61
C LYS A 56 3.19 1.62 -13.29
N LYS A 57 1.87 1.75 -13.03
CA LYS A 57 1.21 3.03 -12.73
C LYS A 57 0.28 2.89 -11.53
N ASN A 58 0.85 2.56 -10.37
CA ASN A 58 0.09 2.52 -9.13
C ASN A 58 0.15 3.90 -8.43
N PRO A 59 -0.91 4.74 -8.52
CA PRO A 59 -0.95 6.03 -7.81
C PRO A 59 -1.27 5.88 -6.31
N ILE A 60 -1.71 4.70 -5.85
CA ILE A 60 -2.24 4.50 -4.50
C ILE A 60 -1.16 4.19 -3.46
N GLY A 61 -0.05 3.58 -3.88
CA GLY A 61 0.95 3.01 -2.99
C GLY A 61 0.69 1.53 -2.66
N PHE A 62 1.37 1.01 -1.65
CA PHE A 62 1.30 -0.41 -1.25
C PHE A 62 0.57 -0.63 0.08
N GLU A 63 0.23 0.45 0.77
CA GLU A 63 -0.54 0.48 2.01
C GLU A 63 -1.87 -0.30 1.89
N PRO A 64 -2.70 -0.08 0.85
CA PRO A 64 -3.99 -0.76 0.75
C PRO A 64 -3.87 -2.26 0.48
N PHE A 65 -2.76 -2.68 -0.14
CA PHE A 65 -2.46 -4.10 -0.34
C PHE A 65 -2.17 -4.79 1.00
N VAL A 66 -1.41 -4.13 1.88
CA VAL A 66 -1.14 -4.65 3.23
C VAL A 66 -2.41 -4.70 4.06
N ASP A 67 -3.23 -3.64 4.06
CA ASP A 67 -4.48 -3.57 4.83
C ASP A 67 -5.45 -4.69 4.46
N VAL A 68 -5.59 -4.99 3.17
CA VAL A 68 -6.47 -6.06 2.70
C VAL A 68 -5.96 -7.44 3.12
N CYS A 69 -4.65 -7.69 3.03
CA CYS A 69 -4.06 -8.92 3.54
C CYS A 69 -4.22 -9.06 5.06
N LEU A 70 -4.12 -7.94 5.80
CA LEU A 70 -4.35 -7.91 7.25
C LEU A 70 -5.80 -8.23 7.62
N LYS A 71 -6.78 -7.68 6.90
CA LYS A 71 -8.22 -7.98 7.10
C LYS A 71 -8.55 -9.47 6.96
N LYS A 72 -7.80 -10.19 6.11
CA LYS A 72 -7.96 -11.64 5.86
C LYS A 72 -6.98 -12.49 6.66
N GLU A 73 -6.27 -11.89 7.62
CA GLU A 73 -5.24 -12.54 8.46
C GLU A 73 -4.12 -13.25 7.68
N LYS A 74 -3.91 -12.88 6.40
CA LYS A 74 -2.85 -13.42 5.55
C LYS A 74 -1.54 -12.67 5.77
N LYS A 75 -0.95 -12.84 6.95
CA LYS A 75 0.30 -12.16 7.35
C LYS A 75 1.48 -12.44 6.40
N ILE A 76 1.54 -13.66 5.85
CA ILE A 76 2.59 -14.08 4.91
C ILE A 76 2.55 -13.24 3.62
N GLU A 77 1.35 -13.05 3.06
CA GLU A 77 1.15 -12.25 1.85
C GLU A 77 1.39 -10.76 2.13
N ALA A 78 0.91 -10.26 3.28
CA ALA A 78 1.15 -8.88 3.70
C ALA A 78 2.65 -8.53 3.77
N LYS A 79 3.48 -9.46 4.27
CA LYS A 79 4.93 -9.28 4.42
C LYS A 79 5.63 -8.97 3.08
N LYS A 80 5.12 -9.47 1.96
CA LYS A 80 5.69 -9.22 0.61
C LYS A 80 5.60 -7.74 0.22
N TYR A 81 4.60 -7.03 0.71
CA TYR A 81 4.33 -5.63 0.34
C TYR A 81 5.00 -4.62 1.28
N LEU A 82 5.29 -5.00 2.53
CA LEU A 82 5.97 -4.15 3.52
C LEU A 82 7.23 -3.40 3.04
N PRO A 83 8.20 -4.01 2.33
CA PRO A 83 9.38 -3.28 1.90
C PRO A 83 9.06 -2.15 0.90
N LYS A 84 7.91 -2.23 0.21
CA LYS A 84 7.44 -1.27 -0.78
C LYS A 84 6.53 -0.17 -0.19
N VAL A 85 6.08 -0.33 1.06
CA VAL A 85 5.30 0.69 1.78
C VAL A 85 6.18 1.92 2.00
N ARG A 86 5.58 3.11 2.02
CA ARG A 86 6.29 4.35 2.33
C ARG A 86 7.00 4.23 3.65
N ASP A 87 8.19 4.83 3.71
CA ASP A 87 9.03 4.68 4.88
C ASP A 87 8.27 5.09 6.14
N GLU A 88 7.82 6.33 6.26
CA GLU A 88 7.03 6.87 7.38
C GLU A 88 6.01 5.89 8.01
N LEU A 89 5.32 5.10 7.18
CA LEU A 89 4.27 4.19 7.65
C LEU A 89 4.77 2.76 7.98
N LYS A 90 5.98 2.37 7.55
CA LYS A 90 6.51 1.00 7.78
C LYS A 90 6.40 0.58 9.24
N VAL A 91 6.90 1.38 10.19
CA VAL A 91 6.88 1.00 11.62
C VAL A 91 5.46 0.67 12.08
N GLN A 92 4.46 1.46 11.69
CA GLN A 92 3.05 1.21 12.01
C GLN A 92 2.55 -0.11 11.40
N TYR A 93 2.87 -0.40 10.14
CA TYR A 93 2.44 -1.64 9.48
C TYR A 93 3.14 -2.90 10.02
N TYR A 94 4.43 -2.82 10.34
CA TYR A 94 5.15 -3.92 10.99
C TYR A 94 4.56 -4.20 12.39
N THR A 95 4.20 -3.15 13.12
CA THR A 95 3.48 -3.27 14.41
C THR A 95 2.14 -3.98 14.24
N LYS A 96 1.33 -3.57 13.25
CA LYS A 96 0.03 -4.21 12.95
C LYS A 96 0.15 -5.71 12.61
N LEU A 97 1.27 -6.13 12.02
CA LEU A 97 1.52 -7.54 11.70
C LEU A 97 2.01 -8.37 12.90
N GLY A 98 2.33 -7.73 14.01
CA GLY A 98 2.97 -8.36 15.18
C GLY A 98 4.48 -8.58 15.00
N MET A 99 5.09 -7.95 14.00
CA MET A 99 6.53 -8.01 13.74
C MET A 99 7.24 -6.91 14.52
N LEU A 100 7.21 -7.02 15.85
CA LEU A 100 7.68 -5.97 16.76
C LEU A 100 9.21 -5.84 16.73
N GLU A 101 9.93 -6.93 16.50
CA GLU A 101 11.40 -6.90 16.40
C GLU A 101 11.86 -6.08 15.21
N GLU A 102 11.29 -6.35 14.04
CA GLU A 102 11.59 -5.62 12.82
C GLU A 102 11.05 -4.19 12.88
N ALA A 103 9.89 -3.96 13.50
CA ALA A 103 9.37 -2.62 13.73
C ALA A 103 10.35 -1.77 14.58
N ALA A 104 10.89 -2.34 15.66
CA ALA A 104 11.86 -1.68 16.53
C ALA A 104 13.15 -1.36 15.78
N GLN A 105 13.64 -2.29 14.95
CA GLN A 105 14.84 -2.07 14.15
C GLN A 105 14.64 -0.94 13.12
N ILE A 106 13.52 -0.93 12.40
CA ILE A 106 13.20 0.13 11.44
C ILE A 106 13.06 1.49 12.15
N ALA A 107 12.42 1.52 13.32
CA ALA A 107 12.30 2.75 14.11
C ALA A 107 13.67 3.27 14.57
N TYR A 108 14.56 2.38 14.98
CA TYR A 108 15.94 2.73 15.35
C TYR A 108 16.74 3.26 14.16
N ASP A 109 16.68 2.59 13.00
CA ASP A 109 17.39 3.02 11.78
C ASP A 109 16.95 4.41 11.32
N ARG A 110 15.70 4.79 11.59
CA ARG A 110 15.16 6.12 11.30
C ARG A 110 15.36 7.15 12.39
N ARG A 111 15.92 6.75 13.53
CA ARG A 111 16.03 7.59 14.71
C ARG A 111 14.68 8.15 15.21
N ASP A 112 13.62 7.37 15.01
CA ASP A 112 12.27 7.74 15.46
C ASP A 112 12.07 7.32 16.92
N LEU A 113 12.44 8.22 17.82
CA LEU A 113 12.32 8.03 19.27
C LEU A 113 10.87 7.86 19.71
N GLU A 114 9.94 8.55 19.06
CA GLU A 114 8.52 8.50 19.42
C GLU A 114 7.93 7.14 19.05
N ALA A 115 8.26 6.62 17.86
CA ALA A 115 7.84 5.28 17.47
C ALA A 115 8.41 4.20 18.41
N LEU A 116 9.67 4.30 18.85
CA LEU A 116 10.25 3.36 19.82
C LEU A 116 9.54 3.40 21.18
N LYS A 117 9.15 4.59 21.65
CA LYS A 117 8.35 4.74 22.89
C LYS A 117 6.97 4.09 22.75
N ILE A 118 6.33 4.23 21.60
CA ILE A 118 5.01 3.61 21.31
C ILE A 118 5.11 2.08 21.26
N LEU A 119 6.23 1.53 20.76
CA LEU A 119 6.47 0.09 20.71
C LEU A 119 6.76 -0.52 22.09
N THR A 120 7.38 0.24 23.00
CA THR A 120 7.80 -0.21 24.34
C THR A 120 6.71 -0.94 25.16
N PRO A 121 5.45 -0.48 25.24
CA PRO A 121 4.39 -1.19 25.94
C PRO A 121 3.86 -2.43 25.19
N LEU A 122 4.10 -2.55 23.89
CA LEU A 122 3.61 -3.66 23.06
C LEU A 122 4.58 -4.85 23.06
N CYS A 123 5.86 -4.61 23.36
CA CYS A 123 6.93 -5.59 23.31
C CYS A 123 7.00 -6.50 24.55
N ASP A 124 7.36 -7.77 24.33
CA ASP A 124 7.78 -8.71 25.36
C ASP A 124 8.97 -8.17 26.18
N PRO A 125 9.18 -8.61 27.44
CA PRO A 125 10.23 -8.09 28.31
C PRO A 125 11.63 -8.15 27.69
N VAL A 126 11.95 -9.21 26.94
CA VAL A 126 13.23 -9.35 26.22
C VAL A 126 13.40 -8.28 25.14
N LEU A 127 12.36 -8.08 24.33
CA LEU A 127 12.39 -7.10 23.26
C LEU A 127 12.35 -5.66 23.81
N LYS A 128 11.66 -5.45 24.93
CA LYS A 128 11.57 -4.17 25.63
C LYS A 128 12.93 -3.68 26.11
N GLU A 129 13.79 -4.57 26.63
CA GLU A 129 15.17 -4.23 26.98
C GLU A 129 15.97 -3.74 25.77
N LYS A 130 15.83 -4.43 24.64
CA LYS A 130 16.48 -4.05 23.38
C LYS A 130 15.98 -2.70 22.86
N VAL A 131 14.67 -2.46 22.88
CA VAL A 131 14.07 -1.16 22.51
C VAL A 131 14.56 -0.04 23.44
N ASN A 132 14.65 -0.29 24.74
CA ASN A 132 15.18 0.69 25.70
C ASN A 132 16.66 1.02 25.44
N LEU A 133 17.46 0.04 25.02
CA LEU A 133 18.84 0.28 24.60
C LEU A 133 18.90 1.20 23.36
N TYR A 134 18.04 0.95 22.37
CA TYR A 134 17.91 1.81 21.18
C TYR A 134 17.55 3.25 21.54
N ILE A 135 16.56 3.44 22.42
CA ILE A 135 16.17 4.77 22.90
C ILE A 135 17.35 5.47 23.59
N ARG A 136 18.08 4.79 24.49
CA ARG A 136 19.24 5.37 25.19
C ARG A 136 20.38 5.74 24.24
N THR A 137 20.55 4.97 23.17
CA THR A 137 21.60 5.21 22.18
C THR A 137 21.30 6.44 21.33
N LEU A 138 20.03 6.63 20.98
CA LEU A 138 19.56 7.76 20.19
C LEU A 138 19.35 9.05 21.00
N ALA A 139 19.20 8.94 22.32
CA ALA A 139 19.06 10.08 23.24
C ALA A 139 20.41 10.69 23.68
N LYS A 140 21.54 10.14 23.22
CA LYS A 140 22.88 10.70 23.36
C LYS A 140 23.24 11.54 22.15
#